data_AF-A0A8S1TVV0-F1
#
_entry.id   AF-A0A8S1TVV0-F1
#
_cell.length_a   1.000
_cell.length_b   1.000
_cell.length_c   1.000
_cell.angle_alpha   90.00
_cell.angle_beta   90.00
_cell.angle_gamma   90.00
#
_symmetry.space_group_name_H-M   'P 1'
#
loop_
_entity.id
_entity.type
_entity.pdbx_description
1 polymer ?
#
loop_
_entity_poly.entity_id
_entity_poly.type
_entity_poly.pdbx_seq_one_letter_code
_entity_poly.pdbx_strand_id
1 'polypeptide(L)'
;MHDKKPIMFKLPQLRSLFQHNLWDRINSDGIPCFWFGTQCLEKTCINIPTAPSSNVDCNSWLTNCQFNSNTNQCVEDCTSADNSYITHEQCESYYFNKKCTVKLDIIQCVDLPLSCALAKQMQCYLDIDGNQCYYSILTQSCLILTCSNLDSDFTTHQQCNQRFEQCTVNTTLNGCQQLNDCNSYLIQEQCYFDQNKIECQ
;
A
#
# COMPACT_ATOMS: atom_id res chain seq x y z
N MET A 1 7.42 4.19 -30.57
CA MET A 1 7.16 5.34 -29.69
C MET A 1 5.71 5.75 -29.88
N HIS A 2 4.80 5.21 -29.07
CA HIS A 2 3.40 5.62 -29.05
C HIS A 2 3.13 6.28 -27.70
N ASP A 3 3.10 7.60 -27.71
CA ASP A 3 2.61 8.45 -26.62
C ASP A 3 1.12 8.17 -26.40
N LYS A 4 0.78 7.57 -25.25
CA LYS A 4 -0.60 7.54 -24.74
C LYS A 4 -0.85 8.86 -24.02
N LYS A 5 -1.52 9.80 -24.71
CA LYS A 5 -2.12 10.98 -24.06
C LYS A 5 -3.26 10.55 -23.11
N PRO A 6 -3.37 11.11 -21.90
CA PRO A 6 -4.51 10.87 -21.05
C PRO A 6 -5.77 11.54 -21.64
N ILE A 7 -6.87 10.79 -21.68
CA ILE A 7 -8.17 11.24 -22.18
C ILE A 7 -8.84 12.06 -21.08
N MET A 8 -8.77 13.39 -21.19
CA MET A 8 -9.58 14.31 -20.40
C MET A 8 -11.01 14.34 -20.95
N PHE A 9 -11.95 13.69 -20.27
CA PHE A 9 -13.37 13.80 -20.57
C PHE A 9 -13.91 15.14 -20.04
N LYS A 10 -14.15 16.10 -20.95
CA LYS A 10 -14.96 17.29 -20.67
C LYS A 10 -16.43 16.88 -20.55
N LEU A 11 -17.02 16.95 -19.36
CA LEU A 11 -18.46 16.87 -19.17
C LEU A 11 -19.12 18.25 -19.46
N PRO A 12 -20.30 18.30 -20.09
CA PRO A 12 -20.96 19.56 -20.43
C PRO A 12 -21.54 20.24 -19.19
N GLN A 13 -21.42 21.57 -19.17
CA GLN A 13 -21.98 22.46 -18.16
C GLN A 13 -23.51 22.41 -18.19
N LEU A 14 -24.15 21.75 -17.22
CA LEU A 14 -25.56 21.94 -16.90
C LEU A 14 -25.65 22.64 -15.55
N ARG A 15 -25.90 23.95 -15.59
CA ARG A 15 -26.35 24.71 -14.41
C ARG A 15 -27.81 24.38 -14.13
N SER A 16 -28.08 24.19 -12.84
CA SER A 16 -29.37 24.34 -12.15
C SER A 16 -30.22 23.08 -11.96
N LEU A 17 -30.47 22.78 -10.67
CA LEU A 17 -31.46 21.87 -10.08
C LEU A 17 -31.07 20.40 -9.85
N PHE A 18 -29.97 20.13 -9.12
CA PHE A 18 -29.88 18.95 -8.23
C PHE A 18 -29.04 19.28 -6.99
N GLN A 19 -29.58 20.12 -6.11
CA GLN A 19 -29.25 20.04 -4.69
C GLN A 19 -29.97 18.80 -4.12
N HIS A 20 -29.40 17.63 -4.29
CA HIS A 20 -29.86 16.43 -3.57
C HIS A 20 -28.66 15.55 -3.22
N ASN A 21 -28.12 15.80 -2.03
CA ASN A 21 -27.52 14.82 -1.13
C ASN A 21 -26.71 13.70 -1.81
N LEU A 22 -25.43 13.95 -2.06
CA LEU A 22 -24.43 12.89 -2.12
C LEU A 22 -24.29 12.33 -0.69
N TRP A 23 -25.23 11.49 -0.25
CA TRP A 23 -25.18 10.87 1.07
C TRP A 23 -23.85 10.15 1.21
N ASP A 24 -23.03 10.59 2.17
CA ASP A 24 -21.87 9.82 2.62
C ASP A 24 -22.38 8.44 3.01
N ARG A 25 -22.04 7.44 2.19
CA ARG A 25 -22.34 6.04 2.43
C ARG A 25 -21.02 5.29 2.48
N ILE A 26 -21.03 4.18 3.20
CA ILE A 26 -19.94 3.21 3.22
C ILE A 26 -20.36 1.97 2.44
N ASN A 27 -19.41 1.32 1.77
CA ASN A 27 -19.62 0.00 1.18
C ASN A 27 -19.58 -1.10 2.26
N SER A 28 -19.62 -2.38 1.86
CA SER A 28 -19.54 -3.54 2.77
C SER A 28 -18.25 -3.58 3.61
N ASP A 29 -17.19 -2.97 3.11
CA ASP A 29 -15.86 -2.94 3.73
C ASP A 29 -15.65 -1.66 4.56
N GLY A 30 -16.69 -0.84 4.74
CA GLY A 30 -16.62 0.40 5.49
C GLY A 30 -16.03 1.59 4.73
N ILE A 31 -15.76 1.45 3.43
CA ILE A 31 -15.11 2.48 2.60
C ILE A 31 -16.14 3.52 2.15
N PRO A 32 -15.89 4.84 2.35
CA PRO A 32 -16.73 5.89 1.80
C PRO A 32 -16.91 5.74 0.28
N CYS A 33 -18.15 5.73 -0.19
CA CYS A 33 -18.49 5.60 -1.60
C CYS A 33 -19.61 6.58 -1.99
N PHE A 34 -19.72 6.86 -3.28
CA PHE A 34 -20.78 7.66 -3.86
C PHE A 34 -21.49 6.89 -4.97
N TRP A 35 -22.75 7.21 -5.20
CA TRP A 35 -23.52 6.52 -6.21
C TRP A 35 -23.20 7.07 -7.60
N PHE A 36 -22.70 6.21 -8.49
CA PHE A 36 -22.47 6.54 -9.89
C PHE A 36 -23.21 5.52 -10.77
N GLY A 37 -24.28 5.96 -11.42
CA GLY A 37 -25.15 5.08 -12.20
C GLY A 37 -25.92 4.10 -11.31
N THR A 38 -25.51 2.83 -11.31
CA THR A 38 -26.12 1.74 -10.52
C THR A 38 -25.16 1.09 -9.54
N GLN A 39 -23.99 1.69 -9.31
CA GLN A 39 -22.96 1.16 -8.42
C GLN A 39 -22.54 2.21 -7.39
N CYS A 40 -22.13 1.75 -6.20
CA CYS A 40 -21.39 2.59 -5.27
C CYS A 40 -19.93 2.55 -5.69
N LEU A 41 -19.43 3.66 -6.20
CA LEU A 41 -18.03 3.83 -6.53
C LEU A 41 -17.31 4.41 -5.31
N GLU A 42 -16.23 3.76 -4.89
CA GLU A 42 -15.41 4.24 -3.77
C GLU A 42 -14.93 5.67 -4.03
N LYS A 43 -15.02 6.50 -3.00
CA LYS A 43 -14.48 7.85 -3.06
C LYS A 43 -12.96 7.76 -3.05
N THR A 44 -12.35 8.53 -3.94
CA THR A 44 -10.91 8.83 -3.95
C THR A 44 -10.78 10.35 -4.04
N CYS A 45 -9.62 10.92 -3.72
CA CYS A 45 -9.49 12.37 -3.91
C CYS A 45 -9.64 12.78 -5.37
N ILE A 46 -9.32 11.91 -6.33
CA ILE A 46 -9.32 12.27 -7.75
C ILE A 46 -10.71 12.20 -8.42
N ASN A 47 -11.70 11.55 -7.80
CA ASN A 47 -13.00 11.27 -8.43
C ASN A 47 -14.17 12.13 -7.91
N ILE A 48 -13.85 13.32 -7.40
CA ILE A 48 -14.85 14.34 -7.05
C ILE A 48 -15.72 14.69 -8.29
N PRO A 49 -17.07 14.67 -8.19
CA PRO A 49 -17.95 14.87 -9.35
C PRO A 49 -18.04 16.33 -9.81
N THR A 50 -17.60 17.27 -8.97
CA THR A 50 -17.62 18.72 -9.23
C THR A 50 -16.19 19.24 -9.34
N ALA A 51 -15.99 20.32 -10.10
CA ALA A 51 -14.69 20.98 -10.16
C ALA A 51 -14.37 21.61 -8.78
N PRO A 52 -13.32 21.13 -8.07
CA PRO A 52 -12.92 21.73 -6.81
C PRO A 52 -12.25 23.09 -7.06
N SER A 53 -12.33 23.98 -6.08
CA SER A 53 -11.66 25.28 -6.10
C SER A 53 -10.91 25.60 -4.80
N SER A 54 -11.02 24.74 -3.80
CA SER A 54 -10.42 24.95 -2.49
C SER A 54 -10.16 23.64 -1.74
N ASN A 55 -9.31 23.71 -0.71
CA ASN A 55 -9.13 22.60 0.24
C ASN A 55 -10.45 22.21 0.94
N VAL A 56 -11.37 23.16 1.13
CA VAL A 56 -12.68 22.89 1.73
C VAL A 56 -13.48 21.94 0.83
N ASP A 57 -13.45 22.15 -0.49
CA ASP A 57 -14.16 21.27 -1.44
C ASP A 57 -13.58 19.85 -1.40
N CYS A 58 -12.26 19.73 -1.39
CA CYS A 58 -11.57 18.43 -1.35
C CYS A 58 -11.80 17.69 -0.04
N ASN A 59 -11.60 18.36 1.10
CA ASN A 59 -11.74 17.75 2.42
C ASN A 59 -13.21 17.38 2.71
N SER A 60 -14.17 18.16 2.22
CA SER A 60 -15.60 17.83 2.31
C SER A 60 -15.99 16.64 1.43
N TRP A 61 -15.29 16.43 0.31
CA TRP A 61 -15.53 15.28 -0.55
C TRP A 61 -15.08 13.98 0.10
N LEU A 62 -13.83 13.95 0.56
CA LEU A 62 -13.22 12.84 1.28
C LEU A 62 -12.17 13.40 2.24
N THR A 63 -12.23 12.97 3.50
CA THR A 63 -11.33 13.45 4.57
C THR A 63 -9.86 13.35 4.14
N ASN A 64 -9.07 14.36 4.49
CA ASN A 64 -7.64 14.48 4.19
C ASN A 64 -7.27 14.73 2.72
N CYS A 65 -8.22 14.81 1.78
CA CYS A 65 -7.94 15.27 0.43
C CYS A 65 -7.51 16.74 0.39
N GLN A 66 -6.53 17.04 -0.46
CA GLN A 66 -5.96 18.38 -0.62
C GLN A 66 -6.21 18.92 -2.02
N PHE A 67 -6.43 20.23 -2.14
CA PHE A 67 -6.56 20.92 -3.41
C PHE A 67 -5.19 21.28 -3.98
N ASN A 68 -4.89 20.75 -5.16
CA ASN A 68 -3.71 21.12 -5.93
C ASN A 68 -4.06 22.25 -6.91
N SER A 69 -3.60 23.46 -6.61
CA SER A 69 -3.85 24.65 -7.43
C SER A 69 -3.15 24.64 -8.79
N ASN A 70 -2.14 23.78 -8.99
CA ASN A 70 -1.47 23.65 -10.28
C ASN A 70 -2.30 22.83 -11.27
N THR A 71 -3.03 21.82 -10.77
CA THR A 71 -3.87 20.94 -11.60
C THR A 71 -5.36 21.25 -11.49
N ASN A 72 -5.77 22.10 -10.54
CA ASN A 72 -7.17 22.33 -10.15
C ASN A 72 -7.91 21.03 -9.82
N GLN A 73 -7.23 20.10 -9.14
CA GLN A 73 -7.76 18.80 -8.76
C GLN A 73 -7.51 18.52 -7.28
N CYS A 74 -8.34 17.66 -6.71
CA CYS A 74 -8.08 17.10 -5.38
C CYS A 74 -7.08 15.94 -5.50
N VAL A 75 -6.16 15.84 -4.54
CA VAL A 75 -5.09 14.84 -4.51
C VAL A 75 -4.95 14.24 -3.12
N GLU A 76 -4.44 13.00 -3.07
CA GLU A 76 -3.97 12.35 -1.86
C GLU A 76 -2.48 12.66 -1.71
N ASP A 77 -2.12 13.47 -0.73
CA ASP A 77 -0.74 13.84 -0.46
C ASP A 77 -0.39 13.46 0.99
N CYS A 78 0.36 12.36 1.13
CA CYS A 78 0.78 11.86 2.43
C CYS A 78 1.57 12.91 3.24
N THR A 79 2.17 13.92 2.59
CA THR A 79 2.91 14.98 3.30
C THR A 79 2.01 15.93 4.08
N SER A 80 0.69 15.87 3.89
CA SER A 80 -0.26 16.66 4.68
C SER A 80 -0.61 16.05 6.04
N ALA A 81 -0.10 14.85 6.34
CA ALA A 81 -0.24 14.24 7.66
C ALA A 81 0.46 15.08 8.74
N ASP A 82 -0.05 14.98 9.97
CA ASP A 82 0.51 15.69 11.11
C ASP A 82 1.95 15.23 11.40
N ASN A 83 2.80 16.16 11.84
CA ASN A 83 4.20 15.89 12.16
C ASN A 83 4.40 15.08 13.47
N SER A 84 3.35 14.53 14.07
CA SER A 84 3.43 13.51 15.13
C SER A 84 3.42 12.08 14.58
N TYR A 85 3.19 11.91 13.27
CA TYR A 85 3.12 10.60 12.63
C TYR A 85 4.56 10.13 12.32
N ILE A 86 5.15 9.41 13.27
CA ILE A 86 6.54 8.90 13.27
C ILE A 86 6.65 7.40 12.92
N THR A 87 5.53 6.69 12.79
CA THR A 87 5.50 5.26 12.43
C THR A 87 4.75 5.01 11.13
N HIS A 88 5.05 3.90 10.46
CA HIS A 88 4.30 3.45 9.27
C HIS A 88 2.82 3.29 9.57
N GLU A 89 2.47 2.67 10.70
CA GLU A 89 1.08 2.49 11.12
C GLU A 89 0.33 3.84 11.24
N GLN A 90 0.97 4.85 11.81
CA GLN A 90 0.40 6.19 11.87
C GLN A 90 0.21 6.76 10.46
N CYS A 91 1.23 6.70 9.61
CA CYS A 91 1.13 7.18 8.23
C CYS A 91 0.05 6.44 7.41
N GLU A 92 -0.05 5.13 7.55
CA GLU A 92 -1.07 4.31 6.89
C GLU A 92 -2.48 4.60 7.42
N SER A 93 -2.62 5.09 8.65
CA SER A 93 -3.92 5.50 9.19
C SER A 93 -4.42 6.84 8.63
N TYR A 94 -3.55 7.62 7.98
CA TYR A 94 -3.91 8.96 7.49
C TYR A 94 -4.90 8.93 6.33
N TYR A 95 -4.74 7.99 5.38
CA TYR A 95 -5.71 7.77 4.30
C TYR A 95 -6.30 6.37 4.42
N PHE A 96 -7.61 6.26 4.30
CA PHE A 96 -8.29 4.97 4.37
C PHE A 96 -7.95 4.07 3.17
N ASN A 97 -7.81 4.67 1.98
CA ASN A 97 -7.70 3.99 0.69
C ASN A 97 -6.31 4.11 0.05
N LYS A 98 -5.32 4.65 0.77
CA LYS A 98 -3.94 4.82 0.30
C LYS A 98 -2.97 4.54 1.43
N LYS A 99 -1.90 3.82 1.14
CA LYS A 99 -0.81 3.59 2.10
C LYS A 99 0.25 4.68 1.97
N CYS A 100 0.71 5.17 3.12
CA CYS A 100 1.78 6.14 3.25
C CYS A 100 2.89 5.57 4.14
N THR A 101 4.12 6.04 3.96
CA THR A 101 5.28 5.67 4.78
C THR A 101 5.83 6.88 5.50
N VAL A 102 6.67 6.67 6.50
CA VAL A 102 7.42 7.77 7.14
C VAL A 102 8.43 8.41 6.17
N LYS A 103 8.64 9.72 6.33
CA LYS A 103 9.69 10.51 5.69
C LYS A 103 10.95 10.51 6.56
N LEU A 104 12.10 10.50 5.90
CA LEU A 104 13.39 10.67 6.57
C LEU A 104 13.62 12.12 7.02
N ASP A 105 14.37 12.27 8.11
CA ASP A 105 14.96 13.52 8.63
C ASP A 105 14.01 14.61 9.14
N ILE A 106 12.74 14.58 8.73
CA ILE A 106 11.68 15.47 9.19
C ILE A 106 10.44 14.62 9.42
N ILE A 107 9.99 14.56 10.67
CA ILE A 107 8.83 13.78 11.08
C ILE A 107 7.61 14.20 10.25
N GLN A 108 7.26 13.41 9.25
CA GLN A 108 6.18 13.64 8.29
C GLN A 108 5.92 12.33 7.53
N CYS A 109 4.71 12.12 7.04
CA CYS A 109 4.44 11.01 6.12
C CYS A 109 4.77 11.40 4.67
N VAL A 110 5.03 10.41 3.83
CA VAL A 110 5.23 10.52 2.38
C VAL A 110 4.59 9.34 1.67
N ASP A 111 4.45 9.46 0.36
CA ASP A 111 4.03 8.35 -0.49
C ASP A 111 5.02 7.19 -0.40
N LEU A 112 4.50 5.97 -0.58
CA LEU A 112 5.33 4.78 -0.71
C LEU A 112 6.33 4.93 -1.87
N PRO A 113 7.53 4.35 -1.75
CA PRO A 113 8.51 4.36 -2.83
C PRO A 113 7.97 3.61 -4.05
N LEU A 114 8.35 4.05 -5.25
CA LEU A 114 7.93 3.41 -6.51
C LEU A 114 8.42 1.97 -6.65
N SER A 115 9.46 1.58 -5.92
CA SER A 115 9.93 0.19 -5.80
C SER A 115 10.76 0.05 -4.53
N CYS A 116 10.92 -1.17 -4.03
CA CYS A 116 11.80 -1.43 -2.88
C CYS A 116 13.21 -0.86 -3.09
N ALA A 117 13.78 -0.94 -4.30
CA ALA A 117 15.13 -0.44 -4.58
C ALA A 117 15.30 1.08 -4.40
N LEU A 118 14.19 1.84 -4.47
CA LEU A 118 14.19 3.29 -4.24
C LEU A 118 13.91 3.66 -2.78
N ALA A 119 13.45 2.69 -2.00
CA ALA A 119 13.19 2.89 -0.58
C ALA A 119 14.50 3.08 0.19
N LYS A 120 14.43 3.94 1.19
CA LYS A 120 15.50 4.07 2.19
C LYS A 120 15.26 3.09 3.34
N GLN A 121 16.26 2.90 4.20
CA GLN A 121 16.21 1.89 5.27
C GLN A 121 14.91 1.94 6.10
N MET A 122 14.52 3.13 6.60
CA MET A 122 13.29 3.26 7.39
C MET A 122 12.01 3.04 6.57
N GLN A 123 12.04 3.23 5.26
CA GLN A 123 10.90 3.05 4.34
C GLN A 123 10.85 1.63 3.75
N CYS A 124 11.84 0.80 4.05
CA CYS A 124 12.02 -0.50 3.41
C CYS A 124 11.09 -1.56 4.01
N TYR A 125 9.80 -1.43 3.73
CA TYR A 125 8.79 -2.41 4.16
C TYR A 125 7.74 -2.70 3.08
N LEU A 126 7.40 -1.71 2.25
CA LEU A 126 6.41 -1.85 1.19
C LEU A 126 6.71 -0.86 0.05
N ASP A 127 6.39 -1.24 -1.19
CA ASP A 127 6.37 -0.31 -2.32
C ASP A 127 4.94 0.04 -2.76
N ILE A 128 4.81 0.95 -3.72
CA ILE A 128 3.52 1.43 -4.22
C ILE A 128 2.65 0.33 -4.85
N ASP A 129 3.26 -0.76 -5.33
CA ASP A 129 2.56 -1.91 -5.91
C ASP A 129 2.14 -2.94 -4.84
N GLY A 130 2.52 -2.71 -3.58
CA GLY A 130 2.21 -3.59 -2.45
C GLY A 130 3.21 -4.74 -2.29
N ASN A 131 4.35 -4.72 -2.96
CA ASN A 131 5.40 -5.71 -2.72
C ASN A 131 6.04 -5.47 -1.36
N GLN A 132 6.15 -6.52 -0.54
CA GLN A 132 6.89 -6.42 0.71
C GLN A 132 8.38 -6.22 0.42
N CYS A 133 9.01 -5.34 1.18
CA CYS A 133 10.42 -5.04 1.07
C CYS A 133 11.20 -5.56 2.29
N TYR A 134 12.50 -5.73 2.10
CA TYR A 134 13.44 -6.15 3.13
C TYR A 134 14.78 -5.42 2.96
N TYR A 135 15.27 -4.84 4.05
CA TYR A 135 16.53 -4.12 4.07
C TYR A 135 17.67 -5.10 4.34
N SER A 136 18.46 -5.40 3.31
CA SER A 136 19.60 -6.28 3.46
C SER A 136 20.79 -5.53 4.06
N ILE A 137 21.24 -5.99 5.23
CA ILE A 137 22.43 -5.43 5.89
C ILE A 137 23.69 -5.70 5.06
N LEU A 138 23.72 -6.83 4.33
CA LEU A 138 24.84 -7.23 3.49
C LEU A 138 25.05 -6.28 2.30
N THR A 139 23.98 -5.94 1.60
CA THR A 139 24.06 -5.05 0.42
C THR A 139 23.82 -3.57 0.77
N GLN A 140 23.47 -3.27 2.02
CA GLN A 140 23.08 -1.95 2.50
C GLN A 140 22.01 -1.31 1.60
N SER A 141 21.07 -2.12 1.13
CA SER A 141 20.03 -1.70 0.19
C SER A 141 18.70 -2.38 0.49
N CYS A 142 17.63 -1.72 0.06
CA CYS A 142 16.30 -2.27 0.16
C CYS A 142 15.98 -3.13 -1.08
N LEU A 143 15.52 -4.35 -0.83
CA LEU A 143 15.23 -5.34 -1.86
C LEU A 143 13.76 -5.77 -1.73
N ILE A 144 13.21 -6.31 -2.82
CA ILE A 144 11.94 -7.05 -2.73
C ILE A 144 12.17 -8.24 -1.80
N LEU A 145 11.27 -8.43 -0.84
CA LEU A 145 11.34 -9.53 0.11
C LEU A 145 11.11 -10.87 -0.61
N THR A 146 12.04 -11.79 -0.42
CA THR A 146 11.97 -13.16 -0.91
C THR A 146 12.47 -14.10 0.19
N CYS A 147 12.12 -15.38 0.17
CA CYS A 147 12.70 -16.30 1.16
C CYS A 147 14.23 -16.38 1.05
N SER A 148 14.78 -16.28 -0.17
CA SER A 148 16.21 -16.43 -0.44
C SER A 148 17.09 -15.27 0.02
N ASN A 149 16.53 -14.09 0.25
CA ASN A 149 17.29 -12.92 0.70
C ASN A 149 17.08 -12.58 2.18
N LEU A 150 16.35 -13.42 2.92
CA LEU A 150 16.30 -13.35 4.38
C LEU A 150 17.65 -13.74 4.98
N ASP A 151 17.98 -13.12 6.11
CA ASP A 151 19.26 -13.29 6.78
C ASP A 151 19.51 -14.75 7.20
N SER A 152 20.78 -15.12 7.29
CA SER A 152 21.19 -16.48 7.64
C SER A 152 20.96 -16.86 9.10
N ASP A 153 20.59 -15.91 9.96
CA ASP A 153 20.20 -16.14 11.37
C ASP A 153 18.74 -16.61 11.53
N PHE A 154 17.99 -16.66 10.42
CA PHE A 154 16.70 -17.34 10.35
C PHE A 154 16.93 -18.85 10.22
N THR A 155 16.97 -19.54 11.35
CA THR A 155 17.37 -20.94 11.46
C THR A 155 16.21 -21.90 11.75
N THR A 156 14.97 -21.39 11.79
CA THR A 156 13.77 -22.17 12.08
C THR A 156 12.61 -21.83 11.14
N HIS A 157 11.69 -22.78 10.93
CA HIS A 157 10.44 -22.52 10.21
C HIS A 157 9.71 -21.30 10.80
N GLN A 158 9.60 -21.23 12.13
CA GLN A 158 8.89 -20.14 12.79
C GLN A 158 9.48 -18.77 12.44
N GLN A 159 10.79 -18.59 12.49
CA GLN A 159 11.44 -17.31 12.13
C GLN A 159 11.15 -16.95 10.67
N CYS A 160 11.33 -17.90 9.74
CA CYS A 160 11.11 -17.68 8.31
C CYS A 160 9.65 -17.33 8.02
N ASN A 161 8.72 -18.11 8.57
CA ASN A 161 7.30 -17.98 8.31
C ASN A 161 6.69 -16.71 8.94
N GLN A 162 7.12 -16.35 10.15
CA GLN A 162 6.72 -15.09 10.79
C GLN A 162 7.16 -13.88 9.98
N ARG A 163 8.33 -13.94 9.32
CA ARG A 163 8.83 -12.83 8.50
C ARG A 163 8.18 -12.78 7.13
N PHE A 164 7.93 -13.93 6.52
CA PHE A 164 7.21 -14.06 5.27
C PHE A 164 6.49 -15.42 5.21
N GLU A 165 5.16 -15.40 5.24
CA GLU A 165 4.30 -16.58 5.46
C GLU A 165 4.41 -17.70 4.42
N GLN A 166 5.05 -17.41 3.30
CA GLN A 166 5.34 -18.37 2.23
C GLN A 166 6.72 -19.01 2.35
N CYS A 167 7.43 -18.79 3.45
CA CYS A 167 8.77 -19.31 3.70
C CYS A 167 8.81 -20.36 4.80
N THR A 168 9.82 -21.23 4.70
CA THR A 168 10.31 -22.13 5.76
C THR A 168 11.84 -22.08 5.79
N VAL A 169 12.46 -22.78 6.75
CA VAL A 169 13.93 -22.84 6.86
C VAL A 169 14.52 -23.63 5.70
N ASN A 170 15.71 -23.23 5.24
CA ASN A 170 16.45 -23.96 4.23
C ASN A 170 17.03 -25.28 4.79
N THR A 171 17.52 -26.15 3.90
CA THR A 171 18.04 -27.48 4.28
C THR A 171 19.34 -27.43 5.09
N THR A 172 20.01 -26.28 5.13
CA THR A 172 21.26 -26.04 5.85
C THR A 172 21.06 -25.33 7.18
N LEU A 173 19.80 -25.06 7.58
CA LEU A 173 19.43 -24.36 8.82
C LEU A 173 20.11 -22.99 9.00
N ASN A 174 20.34 -22.26 7.91
CA ASN A 174 21.05 -20.98 7.91
C ASN A 174 20.43 -19.95 6.95
N GLY A 175 19.10 -19.82 7.01
CA GLY A 175 18.31 -18.95 6.16
C GLY A 175 17.02 -19.62 5.73
N CYS A 176 16.28 -18.94 4.86
CA CYS A 176 14.95 -19.37 4.45
C CYS A 176 14.89 -19.84 2.99
N GLN A 177 13.87 -20.63 2.69
CA GLN A 177 13.45 -21.01 1.34
C GLN A 177 11.92 -20.94 1.24
N GLN A 178 11.39 -20.97 0.02
CA GLN A 178 9.94 -21.02 -0.18
C GLN A 178 9.37 -22.34 0.36
N LEU A 179 8.13 -22.29 0.85
CA LEU A 179 7.33 -23.49 1.09
C LEU A 179 7.21 -24.27 -0.22
N ASN A 180 7.16 -25.59 -0.10
CA ASN A 180 7.07 -26.52 -1.22
C ASN A 180 6.18 -27.72 -0.81
N ASP A 181 5.95 -28.66 -1.70
CA ASP A 181 5.20 -29.88 -1.37
C ASP A 181 5.90 -30.61 -0.21
N CYS A 182 5.14 -31.08 0.79
CA CYS A 182 5.71 -31.74 1.99
C CYS A 182 6.64 -32.91 1.64
N ASN A 183 6.33 -33.65 0.58
CA ASN A 183 7.14 -34.78 0.10
C ASN A 183 8.52 -34.37 -0.47
N SER A 184 8.73 -33.08 -0.72
CA SER A 184 9.99 -32.53 -1.24
C SER A 184 10.96 -32.09 -0.13
N TYR A 185 10.50 -32.02 1.12
CA TYR A 185 11.33 -31.59 2.24
C TYR A 185 12.37 -32.65 2.62
N LEU A 186 13.59 -32.19 2.87
CA LEU A 186 14.74 -33.06 3.13
C LEU A 186 15.07 -33.18 4.63
N ILE A 187 14.51 -32.29 5.45
CA ILE A 187 14.74 -32.23 6.89
C ILE A 187 13.42 -32.00 7.64
N GLN A 188 13.35 -32.43 8.89
CA GLN A 188 12.14 -32.38 9.70
C GLN A 188 11.70 -30.94 9.98
N GLU A 189 12.65 -30.01 10.11
CA GLU A 189 12.43 -28.59 10.42
C GLU A 189 11.68 -27.84 9.31
N GLN A 190 11.49 -28.45 8.15
CA GLN A 190 10.68 -27.93 7.04
C GLN A 190 9.23 -28.43 7.08
N CYS A 191 8.98 -29.56 7.76
CA CYS A 191 7.74 -30.33 7.72
C CYS A 191 6.66 -29.70 8.61
N TYR A 192 6.24 -28.49 8.26
CA TYR A 192 5.17 -27.75 8.94
C TYR A 192 3.99 -27.53 8.00
N PHE A 193 4.22 -26.83 6.88
CA PHE A 193 3.20 -26.53 5.88
C PHE A 193 3.72 -26.76 4.47
N ASP A 194 2.84 -27.08 3.53
CA ASP A 194 3.13 -27.03 2.10
C ASP A 194 2.94 -25.62 1.51
N GLN A 195 3.20 -25.47 0.21
CA GLN A 195 2.97 -24.22 -0.53
C GLN A 195 1.51 -23.72 -0.53
N ASN A 196 0.53 -24.60 -0.26
CA ASN A 196 -0.88 -24.27 -0.14
C ASN A 196 -1.30 -23.98 1.31
N LYS A 197 -0.32 -23.91 2.24
CA LYS A 197 -0.52 -23.73 3.69
C LYS A 197 -1.27 -24.90 4.35
N ILE A 198 -1.14 -26.11 3.80
CA ILE A 198 -1.67 -27.36 4.36
C ILE A 198 -0.60 -27.99 5.25
N GLU A 199 -0.99 -28.43 6.45
CA GLU A 199 -0.08 -29.06 7.40
C GLU A 199 0.50 -30.37 6.84
N CYS A 200 1.81 -30.56 7.01
CA CYS A 200 2.47 -31.79 6.59
C CYS A 200 2.16 -32.97 7.55
N GLN A 201 2.02 -34.17 6.99
CA GLN A 201 1.69 -35.41 7.72
C GLN A 201 2.90 -36.34 7.88
#